data_AF-A0AAW6LMZ4-F1
#
_entry.id   AF-A0AAW6LMZ4-F1
#
_cell.length_a   1.000
_cell.length_b   1.000
_cell.length_c   1.000
_cell.angle_alpha   90.00
_cell.angle_beta   90.00
_cell.angle_gamma   90.00
#
_symmetry.space_group_name_H-M   'P 1'
#
loop_
_entity.id
_entity.type
_entity.pdbx_description
1 polymer ?
#
loop_
_entity_poly.entity_id
_entity_poly.type
_entity_poly.pdbx_seq_one_letter_code
_entity_poly.pdbx_strand_id
1 'polypeptide(L)'
;MDIGTLYRGIESARGLDGPSTGLRRRILEITERSDRSRTVAALLRGAAVGHPIHPALVTIPAGAWTASLIFDVLGDPQTARRLIGLGLVSTPPALLTGWLDWSERGDVARRVGLVHAASNAVGIWSFAASYRLRGKDSLALARVLSVLGLTAVGVGGALGGHIVFKLMDDPAVEAAATPVLDPILDVVN
;
A
#
# COMPACT_ATOMS: atom_id res chain seq x y z
N MET A 1 -23.57 -9.50 1.86
CA MET A 1 -23.02 -8.15 2.11
C MET A 1 -22.33 -7.72 0.83
N ASP A 2 -22.77 -6.64 0.19
CA ASP A 2 -22.14 -6.16 -1.05
C ASP A 2 -20.82 -5.44 -0.73
N ILE A 3 -19.80 -5.65 -1.56
CA ILE A 3 -18.45 -5.07 -1.39
C ILE A 3 -18.50 -3.53 -1.39
N GLY A 4 -19.45 -2.94 -2.11
CA GLY A 4 -19.69 -1.50 -2.09
C GLY A 4 -20.14 -0.98 -0.72
N THR A 5 -20.86 -1.79 0.06
CA THR A 5 -21.28 -1.43 1.42
C THR A 5 -20.12 -1.49 2.40
N LEU A 6 -19.20 -2.44 2.22
CA LEU A 6 -17.98 -2.53 3.01
C LEU A 6 -17.08 -1.30 2.78
N TYR A 7 -16.85 -0.90 1.53
CA TYR A 7 -16.04 0.28 1.22
C TYR A 7 -16.64 1.56 1.81
N ARG A 8 -17.95 1.80 1.63
CA ARG A 8 -18.64 2.94 2.24
C ARG A 8 -18.54 2.94 3.78
N GLY A 9 -18.59 1.77 4.39
CA GLY A 9 -18.38 1.61 5.83
C GLY A 9 -17.01 2.12 6.28
N ILE A 10 -15.96 1.80 5.52
CA ILE A 10 -14.59 2.25 5.82
C ILE A 10 -14.40 3.75 5.51
N GLU A 11 -14.92 4.23 4.38
CA GLU A 11 -14.87 5.65 4.00
C GLU A 11 -15.53 6.54 5.07
N SER A 12 -16.66 6.10 5.62
CA SER A 12 -17.42 6.84 6.64
C SER A 12 -16.88 6.69 8.07
N ALA A 13 -15.79 5.95 8.28
CA ALA A 13 -15.21 5.68 9.60
C ALA A 13 -14.51 6.91 10.21
N ARG A 14 -15.27 7.92 10.64
CA ARG A 14 -14.76 9.17 11.25
C ARG A 14 -13.89 8.95 12.49
N GLY A 15 -14.04 7.83 13.19
CA GLY A 15 -13.16 7.45 14.29
C GLY A 15 -11.69 7.31 13.89
N LEU A 16 -11.38 7.13 12.60
CA LEU A 16 -10.01 7.04 12.08
C LEU A 16 -9.39 8.42 11.78
N ASP A 17 -10.17 9.52 11.82
CA ASP A 17 -9.65 10.86 11.49
C ASP A 17 -8.56 11.30 12.45
N GLY A 18 -8.81 11.20 13.77
CA GLY A 18 -7.84 11.56 14.80
C GLY A 18 -6.52 10.82 14.67
N PRO A 19 -6.52 9.47 14.66
CA PRO A 19 -5.33 8.67 14.38
C PRO A 19 -4.65 9.04 13.06
N SER A 20 -5.42 9.26 11.97
CA SER A 20 -4.86 9.62 10.67
C SER A 20 -4.13 10.96 10.72
N THR A 21 -4.73 11.98 11.35
CA THR A 21 -4.16 13.31 11.41
C THR A 21 -2.91 13.33 12.29
N GLY A 22 -2.93 12.61 13.41
CA GLY A 22 -1.76 12.47 14.28
C GLY A 22 -0.59 11.81 13.57
N LEU A 23 -0.83 10.72 12.83
CA LEU A 23 0.21 10.02 12.09
C LEU A 23 0.72 10.82 10.90
N ARG A 24 -0.18 11.45 10.13
CA ARG A 24 0.17 12.35 9.02
C ARG A 24 1.09 13.47 9.50
N ARG A 25 0.74 14.12 10.62
CA ARG A 25 1.56 15.21 11.18
C ARG A 25 2.99 14.74 11.47
N ARG A 26 3.16 13.58 12.10
CA ARG A 26 4.50 13.03 12.39
C ARG A 26 5.30 12.73 11.13
N ILE A 27 4.66 12.19 10.09
CA ILE A 27 5.33 11.94 8.81
C ILE A 27 5.81 13.26 8.23
N LEU A 28 4.93 14.27 8.17
CA LEU A 28 5.27 15.59 7.63
C LEU A 28 6.38 16.27 8.43
N GLU A 29 6.31 16.24 9.76
CA GLU A 29 7.36 16.73 10.66
C GLU A 29 8.73 16.11 10.32
N ILE A 30 8.79 14.78 10.08
CA ILE A 30 10.02 14.08 9.73
C ILE A 30 10.51 14.46 8.33
N THR A 31 9.59 14.56 7.35
CA THR A 31 9.96 14.82 5.95
C THR A 31 10.33 16.28 5.71
N GLU A 32 9.77 17.21 6.48
CA GLU A 32 9.95 18.65 6.30
C GLU A 32 11.02 19.25 7.23
N ARG A 33 11.57 18.47 8.16
CA ARG A 33 12.59 18.94 9.13
C ARG A 33 13.84 19.57 8.52
N SER A 34 14.19 19.23 7.27
CA SER A 34 15.40 19.73 6.60
C SER A 34 15.30 19.57 5.08
N ASP A 35 16.10 20.34 4.33
CA ASP A 35 16.16 20.24 2.86
C ASP A 35 16.50 18.82 2.39
N ARG A 36 17.46 18.17 3.05
CA ARG A 36 17.81 16.78 2.74
C ARG A 36 16.61 15.84 2.90
N SER A 37 15.82 16.02 3.96
CA SER A 37 14.65 15.16 4.22
C SER A 37 13.56 15.40 3.18
N ARG A 38 13.35 16.66 2.78
CA ARG A 38 12.42 17.03 1.70
C ARG A 38 12.83 16.39 0.37
N THR A 39 14.12 16.47 0.02
CA THR A 39 14.64 15.84 -1.20
C THR A 39 14.46 14.32 -1.18
N VAL A 40 14.80 13.66 -0.07
CA VAL A 40 14.62 12.21 0.07
C VAL A 40 13.14 11.83 -0.03
N ALA A 41 12.25 12.56 0.64
CA ALA A 41 10.81 12.31 0.57
C ALA A 41 10.26 12.53 -0.84
N ALA A 42 10.70 13.57 -1.55
CA ALA A 42 10.34 13.82 -2.94
C ALA A 42 10.78 12.67 -3.87
N LEU A 43 12.02 12.19 -3.72
CA LEU A 43 12.52 11.05 -4.49
C LEU A 43 11.73 9.77 -4.22
N LEU A 44 11.44 9.47 -2.95
CA LEU A 44 10.66 8.29 -2.57
C LEU A 44 9.19 8.37 -3.03
N ARG A 45 8.63 9.57 -3.15
CA ARG A 45 7.31 9.78 -3.80
C ARG A 45 7.36 9.63 -5.32
N GLY A 46 8.54 9.44 -5.90
CA GLY A 46 8.71 9.23 -7.34
C GLY A 46 8.95 10.50 -8.15
N ALA A 47 9.40 11.61 -7.55
CA ALA A 47 9.66 12.86 -8.26
C ALA A 47 10.61 12.70 -9.47
N ALA A 48 11.53 11.73 -9.45
CA ALA A 48 12.42 11.44 -10.58
C ALA A 48 11.72 10.70 -11.75
N VAL A 49 10.64 9.96 -11.47
CA VAL A 49 9.89 9.14 -12.44
C VAL A 49 8.59 9.83 -12.86
N GLY A 50 8.17 10.87 -12.12
CA GLY A 50 6.92 11.61 -12.33
C GLY A 50 5.67 10.87 -11.86
N HIS A 51 5.80 9.66 -11.29
CA HIS A 51 4.69 8.83 -10.85
C HIS A 51 4.98 8.17 -9.50
N PRO A 52 3.95 7.92 -8.66
CA PRO A 52 4.12 7.17 -7.43
C PRO A 52 4.74 5.80 -7.68
N ILE A 53 5.85 5.51 -7.00
CA ILE A 53 6.58 4.24 -7.17
C ILE A 53 6.05 3.11 -6.27
N HIS A 54 5.23 3.44 -5.27
CA HIS A 54 4.67 2.45 -4.35
C HIS A 54 3.94 1.29 -5.06
N PRO A 55 3.04 1.54 -6.05
CA PRO A 55 2.37 0.45 -6.78
C PRO A 55 3.34 -0.48 -7.53
N ALA A 56 4.46 0.06 -8.03
CA ALA A 56 5.49 -0.76 -8.67
C ALA A 56 6.24 -1.61 -7.64
N LEU A 57 6.60 -1.03 -6.48
CA LEU A 57 7.36 -1.73 -5.45
C LEU A 57 6.59 -2.87 -4.79
N VAL A 58 5.26 -2.76 -4.62
CA VAL A 58 4.44 -3.83 -4.02
C VAL A 58 4.34 -5.08 -4.89
N THR A 59 4.65 -4.99 -6.20
CA THR A 59 4.59 -6.15 -7.09
C THR A 59 5.57 -7.26 -6.69
N ILE A 60 6.74 -6.88 -6.17
CA ILE A 60 7.78 -7.83 -5.75
C ILE A 60 7.32 -8.68 -4.56
N PRO A 61 6.93 -8.12 -3.40
CA PRO A 61 6.45 -8.93 -2.28
C PRO A 61 5.18 -9.69 -2.61
N ALA A 62 4.23 -9.09 -3.33
CA ALA A 62 2.98 -9.77 -3.71
C ALA A 62 3.25 -11.00 -4.60
N GLY A 63 4.10 -10.84 -5.62
CA GLY A 63 4.50 -11.93 -6.51
C GLY A 63 5.28 -13.02 -5.78
N ALA A 64 6.26 -12.64 -4.96
CA ALA A 64 7.06 -13.59 -4.19
C ALA A 64 6.20 -14.41 -3.20
N TRP A 65 5.30 -13.76 -2.46
CA TRP A 65 4.41 -14.44 -1.53
C TRP A 65 3.38 -15.33 -2.24
N THR A 66 2.83 -14.89 -3.37
CA THR A 66 1.96 -15.75 -4.20
C THR A 66 2.70 -16.99 -4.67
N ALA A 67 3.90 -16.81 -5.23
CA ALA A 67 4.74 -17.91 -5.68
C ALA A 67 5.10 -18.87 -4.54
N SER A 68 5.30 -18.37 -3.31
CA SER A 68 5.63 -19.22 -2.17
C SER A 68 4.56 -20.27 -1.86
N LEU A 69 3.27 -19.94 -2.04
CA LEU A 69 2.18 -20.89 -1.87
C LEU A 69 2.14 -21.94 -2.98
N ILE A 70 2.53 -21.58 -4.21
CA ILE A 70 2.65 -22.55 -5.30
C ILE A 70 3.71 -23.60 -4.93
N PHE A 71 4.87 -23.17 -4.45
CA PHE A 71 5.93 -24.10 -4.02
C PHE A 71 5.56 -24.90 -2.76
N ASP A 72 4.68 -24.40 -1.89
CA ASP A 72 4.11 -25.21 -0.82
C ASP A 72 3.31 -26.40 -1.34
N VAL A 73 2.49 -26.19 -2.38
CA VAL A 73 1.68 -27.22 -3.02
C VAL A 73 2.56 -28.22 -3.78
N LEU A 74 3.62 -27.73 -4.43
CA LEU A 74 4.59 -28.57 -5.13
C LEU A 74 5.51 -29.38 -4.18
N GLY A 75 5.39 -29.18 -2.86
CA GLY A 75 6.19 -29.92 -1.88
C GLY A 75 7.63 -29.41 -1.75
N ASP A 76 7.91 -28.17 -2.12
CA ASP A 76 9.23 -27.52 -1.98
C ASP A 76 9.19 -26.40 -0.91
N PRO A 77 9.26 -26.77 0.39
CA PRO A 77 9.23 -25.81 1.48
C PRO A 77 10.46 -24.90 1.53
N GLN A 78 11.58 -25.30 0.91
CA GLN A 78 12.82 -24.51 0.89
C GLN A 78 12.67 -23.32 -0.06
N THR A 79 12.19 -23.56 -1.28
CA THR A 79 11.90 -22.48 -2.25
C THR A 79 10.79 -21.58 -1.74
N ALA A 80 9.72 -22.14 -1.16
CA ALA A 80 8.67 -21.36 -0.52
C ALA A 80 9.25 -20.40 0.55
N ARG A 81 10.14 -20.89 1.42
CA ARG A 81 10.80 -20.05 2.44
C ARG A 81 11.66 -18.96 1.84
N ARG A 82 12.43 -19.24 0.79
CA ARG A 82 13.27 -18.24 0.10
C ARG A 82 12.43 -17.11 -0.50
N LEU A 83 11.31 -17.46 -1.14
CA LEU A 83 10.36 -16.49 -1.69
C LEU A 83 9.68 -15.65 -0.61
N ILE A 84 9.31 -16.25 0.52
CA ILE A 84 8.82 -15.49 1.67
C ILE A 84 9.88 -14.49 2.16
N GLY A 85 11.13 -14.92 2.27
CA GLY A 85 12.26 -14.06 2.62
C GLY A 85 12.46 -12.91 1.63
N LEU A 86 12.41 -13.19 0.33
CA LEU A 86 12.48 -12.16 -0.73
C LEU A 86 11.37 -11.11 -0.58
N GLY A 87 10.13 -11.55 -0.33
CA GLY A 87 9.02 -10.64 -0.07
C GLY A 87 9.24 -9.77 1.16
N LEU A 88 9.73 -10.35 2.26
CA LEU A 88 10.03 -9.61 3.49
C LEU A 88 11.16 -8.58 3.30
N VAL A 89 12.22 -8.92 2.57
CA VAL A 89 13.35 -8.01 2.29
C VAL A 89 12.96 -6.88 1.33
N SER A 90 12.04 -7.13 0.40
CA SER A 90 11.55 -6.12 -0.56
C SER A 90 10.42 -5.25 -0.02
N THR A 91 9.81 -5.60 1.12
CA THR A 91 8.71 -4.85 1.75
C THR A 91 9.09 -3.45 2.25
N PRO A 92 10.26 -3.18 2.87
CA PRO A 92 10.54 -1.89 3.48
C PRO A 92 10.48 -0.68 2.52
N PRO A 93 11.04 -0.73 1.30
CA PRO A 93 10.84 0.34 0.32
C PRO A 93 9.36 0.59 -0.01
N ALA A 94 8.55 -0.46 -0.14
CA ALA A 94 7.12 -0.34 -0.40
C ALA A 94 6.39 0.33 0.78
N LEU A 95 6.74 -0.01 2.02
CA LEU A 95 6.18 0.65 3.22
C LEU A 95 6.53 2.13 3.26
N LEU A 96 7.80 2.50 3.03
CA LEU A 96 8.25 3.89 3.08
C LEU A 96 7.49 4.75 2.06
N THR A 97 7.46 4.30 0.82
CA THR A 97 6.79 4.99 -0.28
C THR A 97 5.28 5.07 -0.06
N GLY A 98 4.66 4.00 0.41
CA GLY A 98 3.22 3.97 0.70
C GLY A 98 2.80 4.92 1.83
N TRP A 99 3.60 5.05 2.90
CA TRP A 99 3.32 6.00 3.98
C TRP A 99 3.47 7.47 3.53
N LEU A 100 4.44 7.75 2.66
CA LEU A 100 4.59 9.08 2.08
C LEU A 100 3.40 9.41 1.17
N ASP A 101 3.05 8.51 0.25
CA ASP A 101 1.89 8.69 -0.64
C ASP A 101 0.59 8.85 0.15
N TRP A 102 0.43 8.12 1.26
CA TRP A 102 -0.71 8.22 2.17
C TRP A 102 -0.82 9.58 2.86
N SER A 103 0.31 10.19 3.25
CA SER A 103 0.31 11.48 3.95
C SER A 103 -0.20 12.66 3.10
N GLU A 104 -0.13 12.55 1.77
CA GLU A 104 -0.61 13.56 0.82
C GLU A 104 -2.11 13.41 0.50
N ARG A 105 -2.77 12.33 0.93
CA ARG A 105 -4.17 12.06 0.59
C ARG A 105 -5.14 12.85 1.45
N GLY A 106 -6.35 13.09 0.92
CA GLY A 106 -7.49 13.60 1.68
C GLY A 106 -8.01 12.62 2.73
N ASP A 107 -8.86 13.10 3.64
CA ASP A 107 -9.30 12.37 4.84
C ASP A 107 -9.90 10.99 4.52
N VAL A 108 -10.82 10.93 3.55
CA VAL A 108 -11.50 9.68 3.15
C VAL A 108 -10.50 8.62 2.68
N ALA A 109 -9.60 8.99 1.77
CA ALA A 109 -8.55 8.10 1.27
C ALA A 109 -7.58 7.69 2.38
N ARG A 110 -7.27 8.58 3.34
CA ARG A 110 -6.42 8.21 4.49
C ARG A 110 -7.08 7.19 5.41
N ARG A 111 -8.39 7.24 5.63
CA ARG A 111 -9.13 6.22 6.42
C ARG A 111 -9.01 4.84 5.79
N VAL A 112 -9.31 4.74 4.50
CA VAL A 112 -9.16 3.50 3.74
C VAL A 112 -7.70 3.04 3.76
N GLY A 113 -6.77 3.98 3.63
CA GLY A 113 -5.32 3.73 3.71
C GLY A 113 -4.87 3.13 5.05
N LEU A 114 -5.46 3.52 6.18
CA LEU A 114 -5.15 2.91 7.48
C LEU A 114 -5.62 1.46 7.56
N VAL A 115 -6.82 1.15 7.05
CA VAL A 115 -7.32 -0.23 7.00
C VAL A 115 -6.49 -1.08 6.04
N HIS A 116 -6.11 -0.53 4.88
CA HIS A 116 -5.16 -1.12 3.96
C HIS A 116 -3.82 -1.46 4.64
N ALA A 117 -3.24 -0.49 5.35
CA ALA A 117 -1.98 -0.67 6.07
C ALA A 117 -2.08 -1.73 7.17
N ALA A 118 -3.19 -1.75 7.93
CA ALA A 118 -3.44 -2.76 8.95
C ALA A 118 -3.56 -4.18 8.37
N SER A 119 -4.31 -4.33 7.27
CA SER A 119 -4.44 -5.61 6.56
C SER A 119 -3.08 -6.14 6.09
N ASN A 120 -2.27 -5.27 5.47
CA ASN A 120 -0.92 -5.63 5.04
C ASN A 120 0.02 -5.92 6.22
N ALA A 121 -0.12 -5.24 7.35
CA ALA A 121 0.65 -5.54 8.55
C ALA A 121 0.37 -6.97 9.06
N VAL A 122 -0.89 -7.41 9.08
CA VAL A 122 -1.26 -8.80 9.37
C VAL A 122 -0.59 -9.75 8.38
N GLY A 123 -0.59 -9.39 7.09
CA GLY A 123 0.11 -10.11 6.02
C GLY A 123 1.60 -10.31 6.31
N ILE A 124 2.31 -9.20 6.51
CA ILE A 124 3.75 -9.15 6.77
C ILE A 124 4.11 -9.97 8.00
N TRP A 125 3.39 -9.81 9.12
CA TRP A 125 3.68 -10.55 10.35
C TRP A 125 3.40 -12.05 10.21
N SER A 126 2.35 -12.43 9.48
CA SER A 126 2.05 -13.83 9.18
C SER A 126 3.16 -14.47 8.34
N PHE A 127 3.65 -13.77 7.31
CA PHE A 127 4.78 -14.23 6.51
C PHE A 127 6.10 -14.27 7.31
N ALA A 128 6.35 -13.29 8.17
CA ALA A 128 7.52 -13.29 9.05
C ALA A 128 7.49 -14.47 10.05
N ALA A 129 6.32 -14.80 10.59
CA ALA A 129 6.14 -15.96 11.45
C ALA A 129 6.29 -17.29 10.66
N SER A 130 5.69 -17.39 9.47
CA SER A 130 5.88 -18.52 8.55
C SER A 130 7.36 -18.75 8.22
N TYR A 131 8.08 -17.69 7.86
CA TYR A 131 9.52 -17.75 7.56
C TYR A 131 10.33 -18.32 8.72
N ARG A 132 10.01 -17.92 9.96
CA ARG A 132 10.67 -18.41 11.18
C ARG A 132 10.32 -19.87 11.45
N LEU A 133 9.06 -20.27 11.34
CA LEU A 133 8.63 -21.65 11.58
C LEU A 133 9.19 -22.65 10.57
N ARG A 134 9.32 -22.25 9.30
CA ARG A 134 10.02 -23.05 8.27
C ARG A 134 11.52 -23.22 8.55
N GLY A 135 12.10 -22.42 9.45
CA GLY A 135 13.47 -22.64 9.93
C GLY A 135 13.60 -23.53 11.15
N LYS A 136 12.48 -23.98 11.69
CA LYS A 136 12.38 -24.93 12.79
C LYS A 136 11.65 -26.21 12.35
N ASP A 137 11.60 -26.46 11.04
CA ASP A 137 10.90 -27.58 10.40
C ASP A 137 9.41 -27.75 10.78
N SER A 138 8.77 -26.66 11.25
CA SER A 138 7.38 -26.63 11.68
C SER A 138 6.45 -26.22 10.52
N LEU A 139 6.28 -27.11 9.54
CA LEU A 139 5.70 -26.77 8.24
C LEU A 139 4.18 -26.57 8.22
N ALA A 140 3.42 -27.32 9.02
CA ALA A 140 1.95 -27.25 8.99
C ALA A 140 1.44 -25.85 9.38
N LEU A 141 1.86 -25.34 10.54
CA LEU A 141 1.50 -23.99 10.99
C LEU A 141 2.08 -22.90 10.09
N ALA A 142 3.30 -23.08 9.56
CA ALA A 142 3.89 -22.12 8.63
C ALA A 142 3.05 -21.96 7.35
N ARG A 143 2.51 -23.05 6.80
CA ARG A 143 1.61 -23.02 5.64
C ARG A 143 0.32 -22.28 5.95
N VAL A 144 -0.32 -22.57 7.09
CA VAL A 144 -1.52 -21.85 7.54
C VAL A 144 -1.27 -20.35 7.63
N LEU A 145 -0.14 -19.93 8.22
CA LEU A 145 0.24 -18.52 8.30
C LEU A 145 0.54 -17.91 6.92
N SER A 146 1.07 -18.69 5.96
CA SER A 146 1.31 -18.20 4.60
C SER A 146 -0.01 -17.93 3.87
N VAL A 147 -1.01 -18.80 4.04
CA VAL A 147 -2.36 -18.62 3.49
C VAL A 147 -3.07 -17.42 4.14
N LEU A 148 -3.03 -17.32 5.48
CA LEU A 148 -3.55 -16.16 6.21
C LEU A 148 -2.88 -14.87 5.73
N GLY A 149 -1.55 -14.90 5.61
CA GLY A 149 -0.76 -13.77 5.15
C GLY A 149 -1.15 -13.31 3.76
N LEU A 150 -1.24 -14.24 2.80
CA LEU A 150 -1.63 -13.92 1.43
C LEU A 150 -3.07 -13.40 1.35
N THR A 151 -3.98 -13.97 2.15
CA THR A 151 -5.37 -13.49 2.22
C THR A 151 -5.44 -12.05 2.71
N ALA A 152 -4.71 -11.72 3.77
CA ALA A 152 -4.66 -10.36 4.31
C ALA A 152 -4.01 -9.36 3.33
N VAL A 153 -2.97 -9.78 2.60
CA VAL A 153 -2.37 -9.00 1.51
C VAL A 153 -3.35 -8.80 0.37
N GLY A 154 -4.14 -9.82 0.01
CA GLY A 154 -5.19 -9.71 -1.02
C GLY A 154 -6.28 -8.70 -0.66
N VAL A 155 -6.77 -8.73 0.59
CA VAL A 155 -7.70 -7.71 1.11
C VAL A 155 -7.06 -6.32 1.06
N GLY A 156 -5.80 -6.21 1.48
CA GLY A 156 -5.02 -4.98 1.36
C GLY A 156 -4.94 -4.50 -0.10
N GLY A 157 -4.64 -5.38 -1.04
CA GLY A 157 -4.58 -5.09 -2.47
C GLY A 157 -5.90 -4.56 -3.02
N ALA A 158 -7.03 -5.18 -2.64
CA ALA A 158 -8.36 -4.70 -3.03
C ALA A 158 -8.66 -3.29 -2.50
N LEU A 159 -8.27 -2.98 -1.25
CA LEU A 159 -8.40 -1.64 -0.67
C LEU A 159 -7.45 -0.63 -1.37
N GLY A 160 -6.25 -1.06 -1.72
CA GLY A 160 -5.28 -0.22 -2.46
C GLY A 160 -5.79 0.14 -3.86
N GLY A 161 -6.36 -0.83 -4.57
CA GLY A 161 -7.04 -0.60 -5.85
C GLY A 161 -8.21 0.38 -5.72
N HIS A 162 -9.03 0.24 -4.67
CA HIS A 162 -10.12 1.18 -4.39
C HIS A 162 -9.62 2.61 -4.14
N ILE A 163 -8.51 2.78 -3.42
CA ILE A 163 -7.89 4.10 -3.25
C ILE A 163 -7.47 4.67 -4.61
N VAL A 164 -6.74 3.89 -5.43
CA VAL A 164 -6.16 4.36 -6.70
C VAL A 164 -7.23 4.67 -7.75
N PHE A 165 -8.22 3.80 -7.94
CA PHE A 165 -9.14 3.89 -9.06
C PHE A 165 -10.45 4.62 -8.76
N LYS A 166 -10.75 4.89 -7.48
CA LYS A 166 -12.03 5.51 -7.09
C LYS A 166 -11.88 6.70 -6.16
N LEU A 167 -10.79 6.79 -5.40
CA LEU A 167 -10.56 7.90 -4.47
C LEU A 167 -9.43 8.84 -4.92
N MET A 168 -8.79 8.59 -6.07
CA MET A 168 -7.81 9.53 -6.65
C MET A 168 -8.48 10.65 -7.48
N ASP A 169 -9.74 10.46 -7.89
CA ASP A 169 -10.54 11.48 -8.60
C ASP A 169 -11.22 12.42 -7.60
N ASP A 170 -10.43 13.10 -6.77
CA ASP A 170 -10.93 14.24 -5.99
C ASP A 170 -10.99 15.47 -6.92
N PRO A 171 -12.17 16.08 -7.15
CA PRO A 171 -12.35 17.20 -8.09
C PRO A 171 -11.48 18.43 -7.77
N ALA A 172 -10.83 18.50 -6.60
CA ALA A 172 -9.83 19.52 -6.30
C ALA A 172 -8.56 19.43 -7.20
N VAL A 173 -8.22 18.23 -7.68
CA VAL A 173 -7.13 18.03 -8.66
C VAL A 173 -7.62 18.34 -10.07
N GLU A 174 -8.87 18.03 -10.40
CA GLU A 174 -9.48 18.34 -11.69
C GLU A 174 -9.63 19.86 -11.90
N ALA A 175 -9.98 20.61 -10.85
CA ALA A 175 -10.01 22.08 -10.85
C ALA A 175 -8.61 22.73 -10.98
N ALA A 176 -7.55 22.01 -10.60
CA ALA A 176 -6.16 22.45 -10.78
C ALA A 176 -5.55 21.96 -12.11
N ALA A 177 -6.16 20.93 -12.72
CA ALA A 177 -5.72 20.30 -13.96
C ALA A 177 -6.52 20.72 -15.19
N THR A 178 -7.65 21.42 -15.05
CA THR A 178 -8.21 22.20 -16.16
C THR A 178 -7.17 23.24 -16.56
N PRO A 179 -6.56 23.13 -17.75
CA PRO A 179 -5.87 24.28 -18.29
C PRO A 179 -6.96 25.36 -18.39
N VAL A 180 -6.62 26.58 -18.02
CA VAL A 180 -7.35 27.74 -18.55
C VAL A 180 -7.36 27.51 -20.06
N LEU A 181 -8.51 27.12 -20.62
CA LEU A 181 -8.68 27.05 -22.06
C LEU A 181 -8.34 28.46 -22.55
N ASP A 182 -7.28 28.56 -23.35
CA ASP A 182 -6.91 29.79 -24.01
C ASP A 182 -8.17 30.36 -24.69
N PRO A 183 -8.51 31.65 -24.49
CA PRO A 183 -9.68 32.28 -25.09
C PRO A 183 -9.63 32.38 -26.63
N ILE A 184 -8.65 31.73 -27.27
CA ILE A 184 -8.43 31.72 -28.72
C ILE A 184 -9.41 30.78 -29.44
N LEU A 185 -10.01 29.79 -28.77
CA LEU A 185 -10.95 28.85 -29.40
C LEU A 185 -12.41 29.31 -29.41
N ASP A 186 -12.75 30.44 -28.79
CA ASP A 186 -14.12 31.00 -28.80
C ASP A 186 -14.39 31.96 -29.99
N VAL A 187 -13.46 32.10 -30.93
CA VAL A 187 -13.62 32.99 -32.11
C VAL A 187 -14.19 32.26 -33.33
N VAL A 188 -14.45 30.94 -33.25
CA VAL A 188 -14.98 30.17 -34.38
C VAL A 188 -16.11 29.23 -33.93
N ASN A 189 -17.22 29.82 -33.49
CA ASN A 189 -18.57 29.24 -33.59
C ASN A 189 -19.62 30.34 -33.52
#